data_AF-A0A939SUA2-F1
#
_entry.id   AF-A0A939SUA2-F1
#
_cell.length_a   1.000
_cell.length_b   1.000
_cell.length_c   1.000
_cell.angle_alpha   90.00
_cell.angle_beta   90.00
_cell.angle_gamma   90.00
#
_symmetry.space_group_name_H-M   'P 1'
#
loop_
_entity.id
_entity.type
_entity.pdbx_description
1 polymer ?
#
loop_
_entity_poly.entity_id
_entity_poly.type
_entity_poly.pdbx_seq_one_letter_code
_entity_poly.pdbx_strand_id
1 'polypeptide(L)' 'MPLDVQTRLLRVLADGQFYRVGGYAPVKVDVRIIAATHQNPEQRVQEEIS' A
#
# COMPACT_ATOMS: atom_id res chain seq x y z
N MET A 1 10.32 2.29 -0.27
CA MET A 1 9.60 1.01 -0.12
C MET A 1 9.94 0.15 -1.33
N PRO A 2 10.21 -1.15 -1.17
CA PRO A 2 10.38 -2.05 -2.33
C PRO A 2 9.14 -2.05 -3.22
N LEU A 3 9.32 -2.00 -4.55
CA LEU A 3 8.23 -1.80 -5.52
C LEU A 3 7.20 -2.94 -5.49
N ASP A 4 7.69 -4.17 -5.27
CA ASP A 4 6.89 -5.39 -5.16
C ASP A 4 5.93 -5.36 -3.96
N VAL A 5 6.38 -4.80 -2.84
CA VAL A 5 5.55 -4.61 -1.65
C VAL A 5 4.53 -3.49 -1.89
N GLN A 6 4.91 -2.45 -2.64
CA GLN A 6 4.02 -1.31 -2.93
C GLN A 6 2.80 -1.76 -3.75
N THR A 7 3.03 -2.55 -4.79
CA THR A 7 1.95 -3.11 -5.61
C THR A 7 1.03 -4.02 -4.81
N ARG A 8 1.59 -4.83 -3.89
CA ARG A 8 0.77 -5.68 -3.00
C ARG A 8 -0.08 -4.83 -2.05
N LEU A 9 0.47 -3.76 -1.48
CA LEU A 9 -0.26 -2.86 -0.61
C LEU A 9 -1.44 -2.19 -1.33
N LEU A 10 -1.21 -1.70 -2.56
CA LEU A 10 -2.27 -1.11 -3.39
C LEU A 10 -3.40 -2.10 -3.66
N ARG A 11 -3.08 -3.39 -3.89
CA ARG A 11 -4.08 -4.44 -4.08
C ARG A 11 -4.93 -4.68 -2.83
N VAL A 12 -4.30 -4.72 -1.66
CA VAL A 12 -5.02 -4.89 -0.39
C VAL A 12 -5.92 -3.68 -0.09
N LEU A 13 -5.50 -2.48 -0.48
CA LEU A 13 -6.32 -1.27 -0.33
C LEU A 13 -7.52 -1.25 -1.27
N ALA A 14 -7.36 -1.73 -2.50
CA ALA A 14 -8.46 -1.82 -3.46
C ALA A 14 -9.47 -2.92 -3.07
N ASP A 15 -8.98 -4.09 -2.66
CA ASP A 15 -9.82 -5.27 -2.41
C ASP A 15 -10.32 -5.37 -0.95
N GLY A 16 -9.69 -4.67 -0.01
CA GLY A 16 -10.01 -4.73 1.44
C GLY A 16 -9.69 -6.07 2.10
N GLN A 17 -8.89 -6.91 1.44
CA GLN A 17 -8.57 -8.27 1.90
C GLN A 17 -7.16 -8.70 1.45
N PHE A 18 -6.57 -9.63 2.19
CA PHE A 18 -5.27 -10.21 1.84
C PHE A 18 -5.18 -11.70 2.18
N TYR A 19 -4.21 -12.39 1.55
CA TYR A 19 -3.87 -13.78 1.86
C TYR A 19 -2.70 -13.81 2.82
N ARG A 20 -2.82 -14.60 3.90
CA ARG A 20 -1.69 -14.88 4.78
C ARG A 20 -0.64 -15.71 4.05
N VAL A 21 0.62 -15.57 4.42
CA VAL A 21 1.70 -16.42 3.87
C VAL A 21 1.38 -17.88 4.19
N GLY A 22 1.29 -18.71 3.14
CA GLY A 22 0.91 -20.13 3.25
C GLY A 22 -0.58 -20.40 3.49
N GLY A 23 -1.44 -19.38 3.50
CA GLY A 23 -2.89 -19.51 3.65
C GLY A 23 -3.63 -19.46 2.31
N TYR A 24 -4.67 -20.27 2.17
CA TYR A 24 -5.49 -20.34 0.95
C TYR A 24 -6.79 -19.52 1.04
N ALA A 25 -7.11 -18.96 2.20
CA ALA A 25 -8.32 -18.17 2.42
C ALA A 25 -7.98 -16.68 2.60
N PRO A 26 -8.73 -15.77 1.95
CA PRO A 26 -8.56 -14.33 2.14
C PRO A 26 -9.10 -13.90 3.51
N VAL A 27 -8.47 -12.89 4.09
CA VAL A 27 -8.87 -12.26 5.35
C VAL A 27 -9.28 -10.83 5.07
N LYS A 28 -10.53 -10.46 5.41
CA LYS A 28 -11.02 -9.08 5.33
C LYS A 28 -10.46 -8.27 6.49
N VAL A 29 -10.05 -7.04 6.19
CA VAL A 29 -9.53 -6.12 7.20
C VAL A 29 -10.03 -4.71 6.96
N ASP A 30 -10.31 -4.01 8.06
CA ASP A 30 -10.51 -2.56 8.07
C ASP A 30 -9.20 -1.91 8.54
N VAL A 31 -8.56 -1.18 7.63
CA VAL A 31 -7.20 -0.66 7.85
C VAL A 31 -7.17 0.86 7.71
N ARG A 32 -6.61 1.52 8.72
CA ARG A 32 -6.24 2.93 8.67
C ARG A 32 -4.73 3.03 8.48
N ILE A 33 -4.29 3.57 7.34
CA ILE A 33 -2.87 3.78 7.05
C ILE A 33 -2.43 5.16 7.57
N ILE A 34 -1.27 5.20 8.21
CA ILE A 34 -0.57 6.42 8.60
C ILE A 34 0.80 6.37 7.95
N ALA A 35 1.08 7.31 7.04
CA ALA A 35 2.37 7.42 6.39
C ALA A 35 3.19 8.53 7.05
N ALA A 36 4.46 8.25 7.34
CA ALA A 36 5.44 9.22 7.79
C ALA A 36 6.65 9.16 6.85
N THR A 37 6.95 10.28 6.20
CA THR A 37 8.10 10.43 5.31
C THR A 37 8.79 11.75 5.62
N HIS A 38 10.11 11.78 5.46
CA HIS A 38 10.93 12.99 5.67
C HIS A 38 10.80 14.00 4.51
N GLN A 39 10.09 13.63 3.45
CA GLN A 39 9.89 14.45 2.26
C GLN A 39 8.41 14.80 2.16
N ASN A 40 8.10 16.04 1.75
CA ASN A 40 6.71 16.44 1.56
C ASN A 40 6.09 15.59 0.44
N PRO A 41 4.99 14.85 0.71
CA PRO A 41 4.39 13.97 -0.28
C PRO A 41 3.79 14.70 -1.48
N GLU A 42 3.25 15.91 -1.30
CA GLU A 42 2.67 16.72 -2.39
C GLU A 42 3.74 17.12 -3.40
N GLN A 43 4.89 17.58 -2.90
CA GLN A 43 6.02 17.98 -3.75
C GLN A 43 6.54 16.79 -4.57
N ARG A 44 6.68 15.63 -3.95
CA ARG A 44 7.13 14.42 -4.64
C ARG A 44 6.17 13.94 -5.73
N VAL A 45 4.85 14.03 -5.49
CA VAL A 45 3.87 13.65 -6.52
C VAL A 45 3.95 14.60 -7.72
N GLN A 46 4.20 15.88 -7.50
CA GLN A 46 4.29 16.86 -8.59
C GLN A 46 5.53 16.67 -9.47
N GLU A 47 6.68 16.37 -8.85
CA GLU A 47 7.96 16.13 -9.54
C GLU A 47 7.93 14.85 -10.39
N GLU A 48 7.23 13.80 -9.94
CA GLU A 48 7.20 12.49 -10.61
C GLU A 48 6.21 12.43 -11.80
N ILE A 49 5.32 13.41 -11.94
CA ILE A 49 4.31 13.52 -13.01
C ILE A 49 4.74 14.54 -14.10
N SER A 50 5.86 15.24 -13.92
CA SER A 50 6.44 16.20 -14.89
C SER A 50 7.47 15.55 -15.80
#